data_AF-A0A835WX52-F1
#
_entry.id   AF-A0A835WX52-F1
#
_cell.length_a   1.000
_cell.length_b   1.000
_cell.length_c   1.000
_cell.angle_alpha   90.00
_cell.angle_beta   90.00
_cell.angle_gamma   90.00
#
_symmetry.space_group_name_H-M   'P 1'
#
loop_
_entity.id
_entity.type
_entity.pdbx_description
1 polymer ?
#
loop_
_entity_poly.entity_id
_entity_poly.type
_entity_poly.pdbx_seq_one_letter_code
_entity_poly.pdbx_strand_id
1 'polypeptide(L)'
;MEFTMTENFDEEGLLKVIKASELSGEIATLTWNWNNYSDPAKEAYELMDKVNKLFLEIPEYEQRIGSKLNEYYRNKINNAIVDLRKLLPYMKNKIKPYQSLENKVD
;
A
#
# COMPACT_ATOMS: atom_id res chain seq x y z
N MET A 1 -41.34 -3.81 19.26
CA MET A 1 -39.99 -4.39 19.44
C MET A 1 -39.15 -3.81 18.33
N GLU A 2 -38.46 -2.69 18.59
CA GLU A 2 -37.55 -2.10 17.62
C GLU A 2 -36.27 -2.94 17.60
N PHE A 3 -36.03 -3.63 16.49
CA PHE A 3 -34.71 -4.17 16.20
C PHE A 3 -33.81 -2.98 15.88
N THR A 4 -33.02 -2.51 16.85
CA THR A 4 -31.86 -1.68 16.56
C THR A 4 -30.89 -2.53 15.74
N MET A 5 -30.94 -2.38 14.42
CA MET A 5 -29.92 -2.91 13.52
C MET A 5 -28.62 -2.17 13.86
N THR A 6 -27.82 -2.73 14.76
CA THR A 6 -26.43 -2.31 14.92
C THR A 6 -25.76 -2.56 13.59
N GLU A 7 -25.48 -1.49 12.84
CA GLU A 7 -24.58 -1.56 11.69
C GLU A 7 -23.25 -2.10 12.20
N ASN A 8 -22.98 -3.39 11.93
CA ASN A 8 -21.70 -3.97 12.26
C ASN A 8 -20.68 -3.35 11.31
N PHE A 9 -19.84 -2.48 11.87
CA PHE A 9 -18.72 -1.90 11.14
C PHE A 9 -17.71 -3.00 10.81
N ASP A 10 -17.20 -2.94 9.59
CA ASP A 10 -16.17 -3.85 9.11
C ASP A 10 -14.80 -3.36 9.59
N GLU A 11 -14.51 -3.64 10.87
CA GLU A 11 -13.27 -3.21 11.53
C GLU A 11 -12.02 -3.81 10.86
N GLU A 12 -12.11 -5.04 10.36
CA GLU A 12 -10.98 -5.66 9.66
C GLU A 12 -10.71 -4.97 8.32
N GLY A 13 -11.74 -4.65 7.54
CA GLY A 13 -11.59 -3.86 6.32
C GLY A 13 -11.04 -2.47 6.59
N LEU A 14 -11.45 -1.82 7.69
CA LEU A 14 -10.88 -0.55 8.13
C LEU A 14 -9.37 -0.66 8.42
N LEU A 15 -8.93 -1.73 9.09
CA LEU A 15 -7.50 -1.96 9.34
C LEU A 15 -6.70 -2.10 8.03
N LYS A 16 -7.28 -2.72 6.99
CA LYS A 16 -6.63 -2.81 5.66
C LYS A 16 -6.53 -1.44 4.99
N VAL A 17 -7.56 -0.59 5.11
CA VAL A 17 -7.52 0.80 4.63
C VAL A 17 -6.42 1.60 5.34
N ILE A 18 -6.36 1.53 6.66
CA ILE A 18 -5.34 2.23 7.46
C ILE A 18 -3.94 1.78 7.04
N LYS A 19 -3.69 0.47 6.96
CA LYS A 19 -2.40 -0.08 6.54
C LYS A 19 -1.99 0.38 5.13
N ALA A 20 -2.93 0.46 4.20
CA ALA A 20 -2.67 1.01 2.86
C ALA A 20 -2.27 2.50 2.91
N SER A 21 -2.94 3.29 3.75
CA SER A 21 -2.63 4.71 3.96
C SER A 21 -1.27 4.92 4.64
N GLU A 22 -0.92 4.13 5.65
CA GLU A 22 0.38 4.17 6.32
C GLU A 22 1.51 3.87 5.34
N LEU A 23 1.39 2.79 4.57
CA LEU A 23 2.36 2.45 3.52
C LEU A 23 2.49 3.54 2.46
N SER A 24 1.38 4.22 2.14
CA SER A 24 1.41 5.35 1.21
C SER A 24 2.26 6.50 1.79
N GLY A 25 2.08 6.81 3.08
CA GLY A 25 2.89 7.81 3.78
C GLY A 25 4.37 7.44 3.86
N GLU A 26 4.68 6.17 4.18
CA GLU A 26 6.06 5.65 4.23
C GLU A 26 6.75 5.76 2.86
N ILE A 27 6.08 5.32 1.78
CA ILE A 27 6.62 5.38 0.41
C ILE A 27 6.83 6.83 -0.03
N ALA A 28 5.87 7.72 0.24
CA ALA A 28 6.01 9.13 -0.11
C ALA A 28 7.20 9.76 0.63
N THR A 29 7.35 9.45 1.92
CA THR A 29 8.44 9.95 2.76
C THR A 29 9.80 9.47 2.26
N LEU A 30 9.95 8.17 2.00
CA LEU A 30 11.17 7.61 1.42
C LEU A 30 11.48 8.24 0.05
N THR A 31 10.46 8.35 -0.81
CA THR A 31 10.64 8.88 -2.17
C THR A 31 11.08 10.34 -2.16
N TRP A 32 10.47 11.19 -1.33
CA TRP A 32 10.84 12.61 -1.26
C TRP A 32 12.19 12.84 -0.59
N ASN A 33 12.55 12.02 0.40
CA ASN A 33 13.79 12.13 1.14
C ASN A 33 14.87 11.14 0.68
N TRP A 34 14.75 10.59 -0.54
CA TRP A 34 15.60 9.48 -1.02
C TRP A 34 17.10 9.66 -0.76
N ASN A 35 17.64 10.86 -1.01
CA ASN A 35 19.07 11.15 -0.85
C ASN A 35 19.51 11.37 0.61
N ASN A 36 18.57 11.44 1.55
CA ASN A 36 18.83 11.65 2.98
C ASN A 36 18.88 10.32 3.77
N TYR A 37 18.49 9.21 3.15
CA TYR A 37 18.64 7.87 3.74
C TYR A 37 20.04 7.32 3.46
N SER A 38 20.59 6.56 4.42
CA SER A 38 21.88 5.89 4.25
C SER A 38 21.83 4.77 3.20
N ASP A 39 20.71 4.06 3.11
CA ASP A 39 20.47 3.01 2.11
C ASP A 39 18.98 3.01 1.68
N PRO A 40 18.57 3.97 0.83
CA PRO A 40 17.17 4.08 0.38
C PRO A 40 16.72 2.88 -0.46
N ALA A 41 17.65 2.13 -1.06
CA ALA A 41 17.30 0.95 -1.85
C ALA A 41 16.86 -0.20 -0.94
N LYS A 42 17.57 -0.43 0.17
CA LYS A 42 17.15 -1.39 1.20
C LYS A 42 15.79 -1.02 1.79
N GLU A 43 15.59 0.24 2.15
CA GLU A 43 14.30 0.73 2.67
C GLU A 43 13.16 0.49 1.65
N ALA A 44 13.41 0.75 0.37
CA ALA A 44 12.44 0.48 -0.68
C ALA A 44 12.09 -1.02 -0.80
N TYR A 45 13.05 -1.92 -0.62
CA TYR A 45 12.77 -3.37 -0.58
C TYR A 45 11.86 -3.75 0.59
N GLU A 46 12.15 -3.24 1.79
CA GLU A 46 11.33 -3.49 2.99
C GLU A 46 9.90 -2.97 2.82
N LEU A 47 9.73 -1.76 2.27
CA LEU A 47 8.41 -1.23 1.95
C LEU A 47 7.68 -2.07 0.90
N MET A 48 8.38 -2.52 -0.14
CA MET A 48 7.77 -3.37 -1.17
C MET A 48 7.34 -4.73 -0.64
N ASP A 49 8.06 -5.32 0.32
CA ASP A 49 7.63 -6.55 0.99
C ASP A 49 6.31 -6.35 1.74
N LYS A 50 6.20 -5.25 2.51
CA LYS A 50 4.95 -4.89 3.20
C LYS A 50 3.79 -4.65 2.23
N VAL A 51 4.03 -3.96 1.10
CA VAL A 51 3.03 -3.72 0.05
C VAL A 51 2.56 -5.03 -0.55
N ASN A 52 3.48 -5.93 -0.92
CA ASN A 52 3.16 -7.23 -1.49
C ASN A 52 2.33 -8.07 -0.51
N LYS A 53 2.71 -8.07 0.77
CA LYS A 53 1.95 -8.75 1.82
C LYS A 53 0.53 -8.20 1.93
N LEU A 54 0.35 -6.88 1.93
CA LEU A 54 -1.00 -6.28 1.94
C LEU A 54 -1.82 -6.67 0.71
N PHE A 55 -1.21 -6.70 -0.48
CA PHE A 55 -1.89 -7.12 -1.71
C PHE A 55 -2.33 -8.59 -1.71
N LEU A 56 -1.71 -9.44 -0.89
CA LEU A 56 -2.15 -10.82 -0.66
C LEU A 56 -3.25 -10.91 0.42
N GLU A 57 -3.08 -10.16 1.51
CA GLU A 57 -4.03 -10.14 2.63
C GLU A 57 -5.43 -9.62 2.25
N ILE A 58 -5.55 -8.83 1.18
CA ILE A 58 -6.85 -8.25 0.76
C ILE A 58 -7.73 -9.30 0.08
N PRO A 59 -7.29 -10.01 -0.98
CA PRO A 59 -8.07 -11.11 -1.56
C PRO A 59 -8.45 -12.18 -0.53
N GLU A 60 -7.54 -12.54 0.38
CA GLU A 60 -7.81 -13.51 1.45
C GLU A 60 -8.95 -13.03 2.36
N TYR A 61 -8.90 -11.74 2.73
CA TYR A 61 -9.95 -11.10 3.50
C TYR A 61 -11.28 -11.05 2.74
N GLU A 62 -11.28 -10.63 1.47
CA GLU A 62 -12.50 -10.56 0.66
C GLU A 62 -13.14 -11.95 0.48
N GLN A 63 -12.32 -12.99 0.31
CA GLN A 63 -12.79 -14.37 0.24
C GLN A 63 -13.40 -14.85 1.56
N ARG A 64 -12.77 -14.52 2.69
CA ARG A 64 -13.24 -14.89 4.03
C ARG A 64 -14.55 -14.21 4.42
N ILE A 65 -14.69 -12.92 4.11
CA ILE A 65 -15.92 -12.17 4.41
C ILE A 65 -17.03 -12.51 3.40
N GLY A 66 -16.66 -12.75 2.14
CA GLY A 66 -17.58 -13.17 1.09
C GLY A 66 -18.71 -12.18 0.86
N SER A 67 -19.95 -12.67 0.86
CA SER A 67 -21.15 -11.86 0.60
C SER A 67 -21.51 -10.87 1.72
N LYS A 68 -20.86 -10.96 2.89
CA LYS A 68 -21.08 -10.00 3.99
C LYS A 68 -20.35 -8.68 3.77
N LEU A 69 -19.40 -8.64 2.84
CA LEU A 69 -18.65 -7.43 2.52
C LEU A 69 -19.55 -6.52 1.69
N ASN A 70 -20.03 -5.43 2.29
CA ASN A 70 -20.79 -4.45 1.53
C ASN A 70 -19.90 -3.77 0.47
N GLU A 71 -20.53 -3.25 -0.58
CA GLU A 71 -19.84 -2.57 -1.67
C GLU A 71 -19.12 -1.30 -1.20
N TYR A 72 -19.65 -0.60 -0.21
CA TYR A 72 -19.05 0.60 0.36
C TYR A 72 -17.66 0.34 0.95
N TYR A 73 -17.50 -0.66 1.82
CA TYR A 73 -16.24 -1.04 2.44
C TYR A 73 -15.27 -1.61 1.42
N ARG A 74 -15.75 -2.43 0.48
CA ARG A 74 -14.96 -2.88 -0.67
C ARG A 74 -14.37 -1.70 -1.45
N ASN A 75 -15.18 -0.69 -1.74
CA ASN A 75 -14.74 0.51 -2.45
C ASN A 75 -13.72 1.33 -1.65
N LYS A 76 -13.87 1.40 -0.31
CA LYS A 76 -12.86 2.07 0.55
C LYS A 76 -11.51 1.37 0.49
N ILE A 77 -11.47 0.04 0.58
CA ILE A 77 -10.24 -0.75 0.47
C ILE A 77 -9.62 -0.54 -0.92
N ASN A 78 -10.42 -0.67 -1.99
CA ASN A 78 -9.95 -0.51 -3.36
C ASN A 78 -9.37 0.88 -3.62
N ASN A 79 -10.02 1.94 -3.14
CA ASN A 79 -9.54 3.31 -3.30
C ASN A 79 -8.19 3.51 -2.59
N ALA A 80 -8.05 3.01 -1.35
CA ALA A 80 -6.80 3.11 -0.61
C ALA A 80 -5.65 2.36 -1.32
N ILE A 81 -5.94 1.21 -1.92
CA ILE A 81 -4.96 0.45 -2.72
C ILE A 81 -4.60 1.13 -4.03
N VAL A 82 -5.58 1.74 -4.70
CA VAL A 82 -5.32 2.55 -5.90
C VAL A 82 -4.40 3.72 -5.57
N ASP A 83 -4.63 4.42 -4.46
CA ASP A 83 -3.79 5.54 -4.05
C ASP A 83 -2.37 5.10 -3.67
N LEU A 84 -2.23 3.98 -2.94
CA LEU A 84 -0.94 3.35 -2.68
C LEU A 84 -0.20 3.02 -3.99
N ARG A 85 -0.89 2.42 -4.97
CA ARG A 85 -0.30 2.05 -6.27
C ARG A 85 0.19 3.24 -7.07
N LYS A 86 -0.47 4.40 -6.96
CA LYS A 86 -0.03 5.64 -7.64
C LYS A 86 1.34 6.12 -7.17
N LEU A 87 1.80 5.70 -5.98
CA LEU A 87 3.10 6.10 -5.43
C LEU A 87 4.27 5.25 -5.94
N LEU A 88 4.00 4.00 -6.33
CA LEU A 88 5.03 3.05 -6.78
C LEU A 88 5.88 3.57 -7.96
N PRO A 89 5.30 4.23 -8.99
CA PRO A 89 6.09 4.82 -10.07
C PRO A 89 7.08 5.90 -9.60
N TYR A 90 6.72 6.71 -8.60
CA TYR A 90 7.62 7.74 -8.09
C TYR A 90 8.81 7.14 -7.37
N MET A 91 8.59 6.09 -6.56
CA MET A 91 9.67 5.34 -5.93
C MET A 91 10.55 4.64 -6.98
N LYS A 92 9.94 4.02 -8.00
CA LYS A 92 10.66 3.42 -9.14
C LYS A 92 11.58 4.42 -9.83
N ASN A 93 11.13 5.66 -10.04
CA ASN A 93 11.92 6.70 -10.71
C ASN A 93 13.16 7.14 -9.90
N LYS A 94 13.22 6.86 -8.59
CA LYS A 94 14.40 7.12 -7.76
C LYS A 94 15.46 6.04 -7.90
N ILE A 95 15.07 4.82 -8.26
CA ILE A 95 15.96 3.69 -8.44
C ILE A 95 16.74 3.89 -9.74
N LYS A 96 18.05 4.13 -9.61
CA LYS A 96 18.98 4.18 -10.75
C LYS A 96 19.63 2.81 -10.90
N PRO A 97 19.32 2.02 -11.95
CA PRO A 97 20.02 0.77 -12.18
C PRO A 97 21.50 1.05 -12.46
N TYR A 98 22.38 0.22 -11.88
CA TYR A 98 23.84 0.36 -11.92
C TYR A 98 24.39 0.54 -13.36
N GLN A 99 23.73 -0.04 -14.36
CA GLN A 99 24.08 0.08 -15.79
C GLN A 99 24.01 1.52 -16.35
N SER A 100 23.33 2.45 -15.68
CA SER A 100 23.28 3.86 -16.11
C SER A 100 24.53 4.67 -15.71
N LEU A 101 25.39 4.10 -14.85
CA LEU A 101 26.62 4.74 -14.37
C LEU A 101 27.86 4.30 -15.17
N GLU A 102 27.86 3.10 -15.75
CA GLU A 102 28.94 2.63 -16.64
C GLU A 102 28.97 3.40 -17.96
N ASN A 103 27.81 3.81 -18.50
CA ASN A 103 27.73 4.60 -19.75
C ASN A 103 28.07 6.11 -19.60
N LYS A 104 28.65 6.54 -18.48
CA LYS A 104 29.12 7.92 -18.26
C LYS A 104 30.64 8.03 -18.13
N VAL A 105 31.35 6.93 -18.27
CA VAL A 105 32.81 6.90 -18.34
C VAL A 105 33.19 6.54 -19.77
N ASP A 106 33.02 7.49 -20.68
CA ASP A 106 33.66 7.57 -22.00
C ASP A 106 33.84 9.06 -22.38
#